data_AF-A0A9R0VU45-F1
#
_entry.id   AF-A0A9R0VU45-F1
#
_cell.length_a   1.000
_cell.length_b   1.000
_cell.length_c   1.000
_cell.angle_alpha   90.00
_cell.angle_beta   90.00
_cell.angle_gamma   90.00
#
_symmetry.space_group_name_H-M   'P 1'
#
loop_
_entity.id
_entity.type
_entity.pdbx_description
1 polymer ?
#
loop_
_entity_poly.entity_id
_entity_poly.type
_entity_poly.pdbx_seq_one_letter_code
_entity_poly.pdbx_strand_id
1 'polypeptide(L)'
;MAARTSLLLLLALAAVVAHVDGATVAAPAPAVDCSDALISLAGCLSYVQEGSTVAMPEATCCSGLKDVVKKEVACLCQAFQGGQDYGVTLNMTKALQLPGACKVKTPPFSKCHILI
;
A
#
# COMPACT_ATOMS: atom_id res chain seq x y z
N MET A 1 29.36 -12.52 -52.59
CA MET A 1 28.05 -12.60 -51.89
C MET A 1 28.27 -12.63 -50.37
N ALA A 2 28.93 -11.61 -49.79
CA ALA A 2 29.22 -11.56 -48.35
C ALA A 2 29.18 -10.12 -47.78
N ALA A 3 29.43 -9.10 -48.62
CA ALA A 3 29.36 -7.71 -48.19
C ALA A 3 27.92 -7.15 -48.10
N ARG A 4 26.96 -7.74 -48.82
CA ARG A 4 25.55 -7.27 -48.84
C ARG A 4 24.76 -7.71 -47.62
N THR A 5 25.14 -8.80 -46.97
CA THR A 5 24.51 -9.30 -45.74
C THR A 5 25.00 -8.55 -44.50
N SER A 6 26.23 -8.01 -44.53
CA SER A 6 26.79 -7.21 -43.41
C SER A 6 26.18 -5.81 -43.30
N LEU A 7 25.72 -5.22 -44.41
CA LEU A 7 25.09 -3.89 -44.38
C LEU A 7 23.64 -3.95 -43.86
N LEU A 8 22.93 -5.06 -44.09
CA LEU A 8 21.56 -5.24 -43.58
C LEU A 8 21.52 -5.55 -42.08
N LEU A 9 22.59 -6.08 -41.48
CA LEU A 9 22.64 -6.37 -40.05
C LEU A 9 22.87 -5.10 -39.19
N LEU A 10 23.49 -4.05 -39.75
CA LEU A 10 23.73 -2.78 -39.06
C LEU A 10 22.54 -1.81 -39.13
N LEU A 11 21.66 -1.96 -40.12
CA LEU A 11 20.44 -1.14 -40.24
C LEU A 11 19.29 -1.60 -39.32
N ALA A 12 19.41 -2.78 -38.70
CA ALA A 12 18.42 -3.28 -37.73
C ALA A 12 18.58 -2.70 -36.31
N LEU A 13 19.66 -1.94 -36.02
CA LEU A 13 19.88 -1.34 -34.70
C LEU A 13 19.44 0.13 -34.56
N ALA A 14 18.90 0.77 -35.61
CA ALA A 14 18.68 2.22 -35.61
C ALA A 14 17.25 2.69 -35.94
N ALA A 15 16.23 1.84 -35.85
CA ALA A 15 14.86 2.24 -36.15
C ALA A 15 13.84 1.72 -35.13
N VAL A 16 13.92 2.21 -33.89
CA VAL A 16 12.73 2.35 -33.03
C VAL A 16 12.72 3.77 -32.48
N VAL A 17 12.43 4.73 -33.35
CA VAL A 17 11.94 6.05 -32.96
C VAL A 17 10.82 6.42 -33.91
N ALA A 18 9.59 6.25 -33.42
CA ALA A 18 8.38 7.04 -33.70
C ALA A 18 7.10 6.18 -33.65
N HIS A 19 6.73 5.75 -32.45
CA HIS A 19 5.34 5.93 -32.01
C HIS A 19 5.43 6.52 -30.61
N VAL A 20 5.40 7.85 -30.52
CA VAL A 20 5.21 8.55 -29.23
C VAL A 20 3.71 8.70 -29.01
N ASP A 21 2.99 7.57 -28.99
CA ASP A 21 1.74 7.55 -28.23
C ASP A 21 2.23 7.54 -26.78
N GLY A 22 2.06 8.65 -26.09
CA GLY A 22 2.54 8.88 -24.73
C GLY A 22 1.82 8.00 -23.72
N ALA A 23 1.94 6.67 -23.84
CA ALA A 23 1.74 5.77 -22.73
C ALA A 23 3.02 5.88 -21.90
N THR A 24 3.00 6.79 -20.91
CA THR A 24 3.91 6.69 -19.78
C THR A 24 3.77 5.28 -19.22
N VAL A 25 4.71 4.38 -19.53
CA VAL A 25 4.85 3.13 -18.81
C VAL A 25 5.24 3.57 -17.41
N ALA A 26 4.24 3.72 -16.53
CA ALA A 26 4.49 4.01 -15.14
C ALA A 26 5.36 2.86 -14.63
N ALA A 27 6.62 3.16 -14.31
CA ALA A 27 7.43 2.23 -13.55
C ALA A 27 6.60 1.87 -12.29
N PRO A 28 6.53 0.59 -11.90
CA PRO A 28 5.85 0.22 -10.66
C PRO A 28 6.33 1.15 -9.56
N ALA A 29 5.39 1.84 -8.91
CA ALA A 29 5.73 2.70 -7.79
C ALA A 29 6.59 1.90 -6.80
N PRO A 30 7.61 2.51 -6.18
CA PRO A 30 8.42 1.81 -5.20
C PRO A 30 7.51 1.19 -4.15
N ALA A 31 7.72 -0.10 -3.87
CA ALA A 31 6.97 -0.79 -2.83
C ALA A 31 7.15 -0.03 -1.52
N VAL A 32 6.05 0.38 -0.91
CA VAL A 32 6.07 1.03 0.41
C VAL A 32 6.36 -0.03 1.46
N ASP A 33 7.47 0.13 2.17
CA ASP A 33 7.85 -0.73 3.29
C ASP A 33 7.01 -0.40 4.53
N CYS A 34 5.95 -1.17 4.73
CA CYS A 34 4.98 -0.94 5.81
C CYS A 34 5.25 -1.73 7.09
N SER A 35 6.40 -2.40 7.19
CA SER A 35 6.77 -3.26 8.32
C SER A 35 6.73 -2.54 9.67
N ASP A 36 7.35 -1.36 9.79
CA ASP A 36 7.31 -0.55 11.02
C ASP A 36 5.89 -0.07 11.38
N ALA A 37 5.09 0.29 10.37
CA ALA A 37 3.70 0.69 10.55
C ALA A 37 2.84 -0.50 11.03
N LEU A 38 3.05 -1.68 10.46
CA LEU A 38 2.37 -2.91 10.86
C LEU A 38 2.74 -3.32 12.29
N ILE A 39 4.02 -3.22 12.66
CA ILE A 39 4.48 -3.46 14.05
C ILE A 39 3.81 -2.46 15.00
N SER A 40 3.74 -1.18 14.61
CA SER A 40 3.07 -0.15 15.41
C SER A 40 1.56 -0.38 15.55
N LEU A 41 0.93 -1.01 14.55
CA LEU A 41 -0.50 -1.38 14.54
C LEU A 41 -0.77 -2.77 15.12
N ALA A 42 0.24 -3.59 15.39
CA ALA A 42 0.07 -4.96 15.88
C ALA A 42 -0.71 -5.00 17.19
N GLY A 43 -0.47 -4.03 18.10
CA GLY A 43 -1.23 -3.88 19.33
C GLY A 43 -2.71 -3.53 19.12
N CYS A 44 -3.11 -3.08 17.93
CA CYS A 44 -4.50 -2.83 17.58
C CYS A 44 -5.24 -4.09 17.13
N LEU A 45 -4.53 -5.15 16.75
CA LEU A 45 -5.14 -6.37 16.22
C LEU A 45 -6.14 -6.98 17.20
N SER A 46 -5.84 -6.98 18.50
CA SER A 46 -6.75 -7.48 19.54
C SER A 46 -8.11 -6.78 19.54
N TYR A 47 -8.17 -5.52 19.09
CA TYR A 47 -9.42 -4.78 18.91
C TYR A 47 -10.03 -5.05 17.53
N VAL A 48 -9.26 -4.94 16.45
CA VAL A 48 -9.81 -5.00 15.09
C VAL A 48 -10.01 -6.41 14.54
N GLN A 49 -9.56 -7.45 15.22
CA GLN A 49 -9.71 -8.84 14.77
C GLN A 49 -11.18 -9.27 14.79
N GLU A 50 -11.52 -10.17 13.86
CA GLU A 50 -12.81 -10.85 13.83
C GLU A 50 -13.08 -11.58 15.16
N GLY A 51 -14.34 -11.57 15.62
CA GLY A 51 -14.71 -12.09 16.94
C GLY A 51 -14.24 -11.27 18.16
N SER A 52 -13.54 -10.14 18.00
CA SER A 52 -13.03 -9.37 19.14
C SER A 52 -14.17 -8.83 20.03
N THR A 53 -14.08 -9.13 21.33
CA THR A 53 -14.95 -8.59 22.38
C THR A 53 -14.37 -7.32 23.02
N VAL A 54 -13.19 -6.87 22.58
CA VAL A 54 -12.50 -5.71 23.14
C VAL A 54 -13.27 -4.44 22.76
N ALA A 55 -13.78 -3.72 23.77
CA ALA A 55 -14.56 -2.50 23.57
C ALA A 55 -13.68 -1.26 23.35
N MET A 56 -12.46 -1.25 23.91
CA MET A 56 -11.54 -0.12 23.83
C MET A 56 -10.11 -0.62 23.55
N PRO A 57 -9.42 -0.09 22.52
CA PRO A 57 -8.04 -0.45 22.23
C PRO A 57 -7.09 0.02 23.33
N GLU A 58 -5.93 -0.63 23.42
CA GLU A 58 -4.88 -0.23 24.35
C GLU A 58 -4.27 1.14 23.98
N ALA A 59 -3.73 1.85 24.98
CA ALA A 59 -3.11 3.16 24.76
C ALA A 59 -1.91 3.10 23.78
N THR A 60 -1.19 1.98 23.79
CA THR A 60 -0.09 1.65 22.86
C THR A 60 -0.60 1.57 21.42
N CYS A 61 -1.73 0.89 21.20
CA CYS A 61 -2.40 0.86 19.89
C CYS A 61 -2.75 2.28 19.40
N CYS A 62 -3.34 3.12 20.25
CA CYS A 62 -3.72 4.47 19.83
C CYS A 62 -2.52 5.37 19.53
N SER A 63 -1.41 5.18 20.25
CA SER A 63 -0.15 5.89 19.98
C SER A 63 0.44 5.45 18.63
N GLY A 64 0.51 4.14 18.39
CA GLY A 64 0.96 3.59 17.12
C GLY A 64 0.10 4.04 15.94
N LEU A 65 -1.23 3.99 16.07
CA LEU A 65 -2.15 4.50 15.05
C LEU A 65 -1.90 5.97 14.74
N LYS A 66 -1.72 6.81 15.77
CA LYS A 66 -1.45 8.24 15.59
C LYS A 66 -0.14 8.48 14.84
N ASP A 67 0.90 7.71 15.10
CA ASP A 67 2.19 7.85 14.40
C ASP A 67 2.09 7.38 12.95
N VAL A 68 1.44 6.24 12.69
CA VAL A 68 1.20 5.73 11.34
C VAL A 68 0.33 6.68 10.53
N VAL A 69 -0.76 7.22 11.09
CA VAL A 69 -1.61 8.20 10.38
C VAL A 69 -0.83 9.45 9.97
N LYS A 70 0.18 9.85 10.75
CA LYS A 70 1.00 11.04 10.48
C LYS A 70 2.13 10.80 9.50
N LYS A 71 2.77 9.64 9.58
CA LYS A 71 4.00 9.33 8.83
C LYS A 71 3.75 8.39 7.65
N GLU A 72 2.87 7.42 7.83
CA GLU A 72 2.73 6.22 7.01
C GLU A 72 1.26 5.92 6.67
N VAL A 73 0.50 6.94 6.25
CA VAL A 73 -0.94 6.78 5.97
C VAL A 73 -1.21 5.77 4.85
N ALA A 74 -0.30 5.66 3.88
CA ALA A 74 -0.36 4.65 2.82
C ALA A 74 -0.30 3.22 3.39
N CYS A 75 0.54 3.01 4.40
CA CYS A 75 0.66 1.72 5.08
C CYS A 75 -0.55 1.38 5.93
N LEU A 76 -1.19 2.37 6.54
CA LEU A 76 -2.47 2.16 7.22
C LEU A 76 -3.53 1.64 6.25
N CYS A 77 -3.60 2.25 5.07
CA CYS A 77 -4.51 1.84 4.00
C CYS A 77 -4.22 0.40 3.53
N GLN A 78 -2.96 0.03 3.39
CA GLN A 78 -2.56 -1.32 2.98
C GLN A 78 -2.82 -2.35 4.09
N ALA A 79 -2.64 -2.00 5.36
CA ALA A 79 -2.91 -2.88 6.48
C ALA A 79 -4.41 -3.24 6.59
N PHE A 80 -5.30 -2.27 6.37
CA PHE A 80 -6.75 -2.53 6.40
C PHE A 80 -7.27 -3.29 5.19
N GLN A 81 -6.69 -3.08 4.01
CA GLN A 81 -7.11 -3.77 2.78
C GLN A 81 -6.48 -5.16 2.64
N GLY A 82 -5.21 -5.29 3.03
CA GLY A 82 -4.43 -6.52 2.95
C GLY A 82 -4.45 -7.35 4.23
N GLY A 83 -5.28 -7.03 5.23
CA GLY A 83 -5.33 -7.78 6.51
C GLY A 83 -5.39 -9.31 6.32
N GLN A 84 -6.17 -9.76 5.34
CA GLN A 84 -6.29 -11.19 4.99
C GLN A 84 -5.01 -11.77 4.37
N ASP A 85 -4.25 -10.96 3.64
CA ASP A 85 -2.97 -11.35 3.04
C ASP A 85 -1.91 -11.63 4.12
N TYR A 86 -1.99 -10.91 5.24
CA TYR A 86 -1.17 -11.14 6.43
C TYR A 86 -1.66 -12.29 7.33
N GLY A 87 -2.67 -13.06 6.89
CA GLY A 87 -3.23 -14.17 7.65
C GLY A 87 -4.08 -13.75 8.85
N VAL A 88 -4.54 -12.49 8.90
CA VAL A 88 -5.36 -11.97 10.00
C VAL A 88 -6.71 -11.51 9.48
N THR A 89 -7.78 -12.15 9.96
CA THR A 89 -9.13 -11.69 9.64
C THR A 89 -9.48 -10.46 10.47
N LEU A 90 -9.67 -9.33 9.80
CA LEU A 90 -10.03 -8.06 10.43
C LEU A 90 -11.54 -7.81 10.31
N ASN A 91 -12.15 -7.38 11.42
CA ASN A 91 -13.49 -6.82 11.44
C ASN A 91 -13.44 -5.37 10.93
N MET A 92 -13.88 -5.16 9.69
CA MET A 92 -13.87 -3.84 9.05
C MET A 92 -14.69 -2.80 9.81
N THR A 93 -15.76 -3.20 10.50
CA THR A 93 -16.57 -2.29 11.32
C THR A 93 -15.76 -1.75 12.49
N LYS A 94 -15.02 -2.61 13.21
CA LYS A 94 -14.12 -2.15 14.29
C LYS A 94 -12.93 -1.37 13.75
N ALA A 95 -12.36 -1.77 12.62
CA ALA A 95 -11.31 -1.00 11.95
C ALA A 95 -11.72 0.46 11.68
N LEU A 96 -12.94 0.68 11.18
CA LEU A 96 -13.49 2.02 10.92
C LEU A 96 -13.81 2.79 12.22
N GLN A 97 -14.07 2.09 13.33
CA GLN A 97 -14.30 2.69 14.65
C GLN A 97 -13.00 3.02 15.39
N LEU A 98 -11.87 2.38 15.05
CA LEU A 98 -10.59 2.54 15.71
C LEU A 98 -10.14 4.02 15.83
N PRO A 99 -10.21 4.86 14.78
CA PRO A 99 -9.87 6.28 14.91
C PRO A 99 -10.76 7.02 15.91
N GLY A 100 -12.05 6.70 15.95
CA GLY A 100 -13.00 7.27 16.89
C GLY A 100 -12.69 6.84 18.34
N ALA A 101 -12.43 5.56 18.55
CA ALA A 101 -12.05 5.00 19.85
C ALA A 101 -10.75 5.61 20.38
N CYS A 102 -9.76 5.82 19.51
CA CYS A 102 -8.48 6.44 19.84
C CYS A 102 -8.49 7.97 19.81
N LYS A 103 -9.60 8.61 19.44
CA LYS A 103 -9.72 10.08 19.24
C LYS A 103 -8.66 10.65 18.30
N VAL A 104 -8.27 9.89 17.28
CA VAL A 104 -7.32 10.29 16.26
C VAL A 104 -8.08 10.82 15.04
N LYS A 105 -7.73 12.02 14.59
CA LYS A 105 -8.24 12.55 13.32
C LYS A 105 -7.52 11.87 12.17
N THR A 106 -8.24 11.02 11.44
CA THR A 106 -7.73 10.39 10.22
C THR A 106 -8.40 11.00 9.00
N PRO A 107 -7.69 11.12 7.87
CA PRO A 107 -8.36 11.35 6.59
C PRO A 107 -9.36 10.21 6.32
N PRO A 108 -10.42 10.46 5.52
CA PRO A 108 -11.38 9.43 5.19
C PRO A 108 -10.69 8.25 4.51
N PHE A 109 -10.93 7.02 4.98
CA PHE A 109 -10.39 5.80 4.38
C PHE A 109 -10.81 5.63 2.91
N SER A 110 -11.86 6.31 2.45
CA SER A 110 -12.19 6.40 1.01
C SER A 110 -11.06 7.00 0.17
N LYS A 111 -10.12 7.73 0.78
CA LYS A 111 -8.90 8.23 0.11
C LYS A 111 -7.73 7.26 0.14
N CYS A 112 -7.89 6.09 0.78
CA CYS A 112 -7.07 4.92 0.51
C CYS A 112 -7.40 4.39 -0.89
N HIS A 113 -7.19 5.22 -1.92
CA HIS A 113 -7.20 4.77 -3.30
C HIS A 113 -5.94 3.94 -3.45
N ILE A 114 -6.18 2.63 -3.56
CA ILE A 114 -5.28 1.64 -4.12
C ILE A 114 -4.59 2.30 -5.31
N LEU A 115 -3.28 2.45 -5.25
CA LEU A 115 -2.48 2.66 -6.45
C LEU A 115 -2.74 1.41 -7.30
N ILE A 116 -3.63 1.54 -8.29
CA ILE A 116 -3.76 0.61 -9.41
C ILE A 116 -3.09 1.28 -10.60
#